data_AF-A0A2P4X0S8-F1
#
_entry.id   AF-A0A2P4X0S8-F1
#
_cell.length_a   1.000
_cell.length_b   1.000
_cell.length_c   1.000
_cell.angle_alpha   90.00
_cell.angle_beta   90.00
_cell.angle_gamma   90.00
#
_symmetry.space_group_name_H-M   'P 1'
#
loop_
_entity.id
_entity.type
_entity.pdbx_description
1 polymer ?
#
loop_
_entity_poly.entity_id
_entity_poly.type
_entity_poly.pdbx_seq_one_letter_code
_entity_poly.pdbx_strand_id
1 'polypeptide(L)'
;MDGVVLPLAGFPSLYTVPIESTRIASVGLNCFGMSSRKSSLILQLPASEKLNDGANITADEINPRELLGTTVLANWPNLHEVLVVGISTLSGEYRLKQFNRKHNNHGRKKNEVIFTPYGSDEKSAWAYYAQTEVVKLLSGRGIPGSGGIDLGRTGITTVLHVLPLQGMVSNPQTGAIEKKFGETEAFVPAQLTVRNHKLLDARFEETGTLPLNERFPVDSKALITRGRWLGCTAIVRSQDEDQHAVTVHVNTIDQEPPFGYVIAQKITDRFFPGYLVAQKLGISASTLGLITGSVIIKPNGADIGLNIRYRKELLLP
;
A
#
# COMPACT_ATOMS: atom_id res chain seq x y z
N MET A 1 10.04 25.55 -23.44
CA MET A 1 10.35 24.31 -22.68
C MET A 1 9.93 23.15 -23.57
N ASP A 2 10.54 23.04 -24.75
CA ASP A 2 10.11 22.01 -25.70
C ASP A 2 10.85 20.72 -25.35
N GLY A 3 10.10 19.65 -25.09
CA GLY A 3 10.63 18.32 -24.75
C GLY A 3 10.69 17.97 -23.26
N VAL A 4 10.28 18.86 -22.35
CA VAL A 4 10.26 18.55 -20.91
C VAL A 4 8.93 17.87 -20.52
N VAL A 5 9.00 16.62 -20.09
CA VAL A 5 7.84 15.86 -19.59
C VAL A 5 7.71 16.10 -18.09
N LEU A 6 6.63 16.77 -17.68
CA LEU A 6 6.30 17.03 -16.27
C LEU A 6 4.91 16.49 -15.94
N PRO A 7 4.75 15.77 -14.81
CA PRO A 7 5.81 15.16 -13.99
C PRO A 7 6.35 13.84 -14.58
N LEU A 8 7.56 13.46 -14.15
CA LEU A 8 8.08 12.11 -14.36
C LEU A 8 7.40 11.14 -13.39
N ALA A 9 7.18 9.88 -13.81
CA ALA A 9 6.61 8.86 -12.94
C ALA A 9 7.41 8.71 -11.63
N GLY A 10 6.70 8.62 -10.50
CA GLY A 10 7.29 8.53 -9.15
C GLY A 10 7.70 9.85 -8.51
N PHE A 11 7.70 10.98 -9.24
CA PHE A 11 7.96 12.30 -8.65
C PHE A 11 6.66 13.01 -8.26
N PRO A 12 6.60 13.66 -7.09
CA PRO A 12 5.41 14.38 -6.65
C PRO A 12 5.09 15.56 -7.56
N SER A 13 3.80 15.79 -7.81
CA SER A 13 3.35 16.93 -8.60
C SER A 13 2.00 17.46 -8.17
N LEU A 14 1.92 18.79 -8.04
CA LEU A 14 0.67 19.49 -7.78
C LEU A 14 -0.14 19.76 -9.06
N TYR A 15 0.46 19.59 -10.25
CA TYR A 15 -0.20 19.89 -11.54
C TYR A 15 -1.15 18.80 -12.03
N THR A 16 -1.13 17.61 -11.41
CA THR A 16 -1.91 16.46 -11.87
C THR A 16 -3.36 16.48 -11.40
N VAL A 17 -3.68 17.31 -10.41
CA VAL A 17 -5.03 17.51 -9.86
C VAL A 17 -5.31 19.02 -9.89
N PRO A 18 -6.48 19.47 -10.36
CA PRO A 18 -6.83 20.88 -10.39
C PRO A 18 -6.96 21.43 -8.96
N ILE A 19 -6.26 22.52 -8.69
CA ILE A 19 -6.34 23.25 -7.43
C ILE A 19 -7.29 24.43 -7.65
N GLU A 20 -8.38 24.49 -6.88
CA GLU A 20 -9.38 25.55 -6.96
C GLU A 20 -8.83 26.87 -6.41
N SER A 21 -8.19 26.81 -5.24
CA SER A 21 -7.57 27.98 -4.63
C SER A 21 -6.46 27.59 -3.67
N THR A 22 -5.62 28.56 -3.32
CA THR A 22 -4.59 28.39 -2.29
C THR A 22 -4.71 29.49 -1.26
N ARG A 23 -4.54 29.15 0.02
CA ARG A 23 -4.60 30.12 1.12
C ARG A 23 -3.58 29.82 2.20
N ILE A 24 -3.11 30.85 2.90
CA ILE A 24 -2.23 30.69 4.06
C ILE A 24 -3.10 30.69 5.32
N ALA A 25 -3.05 29.62 6.12
CA ALA A 25 -3.87 29.52 7.33
C ALA A 25 -3.22 28.68 8.43
N SER A 26 -3.56 28.99 9.68
CA SER A 26 -3.12 28.23 10.85
C SER A 26 -4.12 27.12 11.17
N VAL A 27 -3.95 25.95 10.52
CA VAL A 27 -4.83 24.77 10.67
C VAL A 27 -4.32 23.72 11.66
N GLY A 28 -3.23 24.01 12.37
CA GLY A 28 -2.62 23.03 13.27
C GLY A 28 -1.94 21.87 12.55
N LEU A 29 -1.38 22.11 11.36
CA LEU A 29 -0.79 21.08 10.49
C LEU A 29 0.25 20.25 11.24
N ASN A 30 0.08 18.93 11.21
CA ASN A 30 0.89 17.96 11.93
C ASN A 30 1.68 17.07 10.96
N CYS A 31 2.98 17.37 10.82
CA CYS A 31 3.91 16.60 9.99
C CYS A 31 4.81 15.64 10.78
N PHE A 32 5.02 15.88 12.08
CA PHE A 32 6.05 15.18 12.89
C PHE A 32 5.55 14.72 14.26
N GLY A 33 4.23 14.55 14.41
CA GLY A 33 3.59 14.14 15.66
C GLY A 33 3.07 15.29 16.52
N MET A 34 3.44 16.54 16.24
CA MET A 34 2.90 17.74 16.90
C MET A 34 2.26 18.71 15.91
N SER A 35 1.13 19.30 16.29
CA SER A 35 0.47 20.36 15.52
C SER A 35 1.32 21.63 15.46
N SER A 36 1.49 22.15 14.25
CA SER A 36 2.16 23.42 14.00
C SER A 36 1.40 24.58 14.62
N ARG A 37 2.14 25.53 15.21
CA ARG A 37 1.61 26.82 15.70
C ARG A 37 1.70 27.93 14.64
N LYS A 38 2.27 27.63 13.48
CA LYS A 38 2.48 28.59 12.38
C LYS A 38 1.50 28.33 11.25
N SER A 39 1.19 29.38 10.50
CA SER A 39 0.40 29.28 9.28
C SER A 39 1.12 28.42 8.22
N SER A 40 0.34 27.65 7.47
CA SER A 40 0.80 26.79 6.38
C SER A 40 0.04 27.12 5.09
N LEU A 41 0.64 26.82 3.94
CA LEU A 41 -0.05 26.88 2.66
C LEU A 41 -1.04 25.71 2.56
N ILE A 42 -2.31 26.03 2.32
CA ILE A 42 -3.40 25.08 2.19
C ILE A 42 -3.86 25.09 0.74
N LEU A 43 -4.00 23.89 0.18
CA LEU A 43 -4.46 23.66 -1.19
C LEU A 43 -5.93 23.26 -1.15
N GLN A 44 -6.81 24.09 -1.70
CA GLN A 44 -8.22 23.76 -1.83
C GLN A 44 -8.45 23.07 -3.17
N LEU A 45 -9.04 21.87 -3.12
CA LEU A 45 -9.44 21.10 -4.28
C LEU A 45 -10.93 21.31 -4.56
N PRO A 46 -11.35 21.27 -5.84
CA PRO A 46 -12.76 21.36 -6.20
C PRO A 46 -13.54 20.15 -5.67
N ALA A 47 -14.86 20.31 -5.62
CA ALA A 47 -15.77 19.22 -5.27
C ALA A 47 -15.56 17.99 -6.18
N SER A 48 -15.82 16.81 -5.61
CA SER A 48 -15.70 15.50 -6.25
C SER A 48 -16.75 15.27 -7.33
N GLU A 49 -16.65 15.99 -8.43
CA GLU A 49 -17.52 15.76 -9.58
C GLU A 49 -16.75 15.15 -10.76
N LYS A 50 -15.40 15.11 -10.71
CA LYS A 50 -14.58 14.78 -11.88
C LYS A 50 -13.36 13.94 -11.49
N LEU A 51 -13.16 12.80 -12.16
CA LEU A 51 -11.88 12.10 -12.12
C LEU A 51 -10.89 12.91 -12.97
N ASN A 52 -9.67 13.12 -12.47
CA ASN A 52 -8.70 13.99 -13.16
C ASN A 52 -8.04 13.23 -14.32
N ASP A 53 -8.56 13.41 -15.54
CA ASP A 53 -7.88 12.97 -16.77
C ASP A 53 -6.83 14.02 -17.14
N GLY A 54 -5.56 13.65 -17.04
CA GLY A 54 -4.40 14.55 -17.16
C GLY A 54 -4.17 15.20 -18.54
N ALA A 55 -5.11 15.06 -19.48
CA ALA A 55 -5.19 15.84 -20.72
C ALA A 55 -6.56 15.65 -21.39
N ASN A 56 -7.22 16.76 -21.72
CA ASN A 56 -8.45 16.90 -22.51
C ASN A 56 -9.78 16.64 -21.80
N ILE A 57 -10.63 17.66 -21.90
CA ILE A 57 -11.94 17.83 -21.31
C ILE A 57 -12.97 17.03 -22.10
N THR A 58 -13.62 16.05 -21.47
CA THR A 58 -15.04 15.73 -21.66
C THR A 58 -15.61 15.22 -20.33
N ALA A 59 -16.78 15.72 -19.97
CA ALA A 59 -17.42 15.47 -18.68
C ALA A 59 -18.05 14.07 -18.64
N ASP A 60 -17.41 13.14 -17.95
CA ASP A 60 -18.04 11.89 -17.54
C ASP A 60 -18.13 11.85 -16.02
N GLU A 61 -19.37 11.74 -15.51
CA GLU A 61 -19.64 11.25 -14.15
C GLU A 61 -18.84 9.95 -13.94
N ILE A 62 -18.32 9.70 -12.73
CA ILE A 62 -17.52 8.49 -12.45
C ILE A 62 -18.34 7.25 -12.83
N ASN A 63 -18.09 6.70 -14.02
CA ASN A 63 -18.81 5.55 -14.54
C ASN A 63 -18.22 4.29 -13.90
N PRO A 64 -18.94 3.60 -13.00
CA PRO A 64 -18.38 2.45 -12.28
C PRO A 64 -17.95 1.33 -13.23
N ARG A 65 -18.58 1.22 -14.41
CA ARG A 65 -18.26 0.19 -15.42
C ARG A 65 -16.92 0.39 -16.09
N GLU A 66 -16.44 1.62 -16.16
CA GLU A 66 -15.16 1.95 -16.78
C GLU A 66 -14.03 1.97 -15.77
N LEU A 67 -14.33 2.33 -14.52
CA LEU A 67 -13.32 2.50 -13.50
C LEU A 67 -13.00 1.18 -12.78
N LEU A 68 -14.02 0.36 -12.47
CA LEU A 68 -13.83 -0.90 -11.75
C LEU A 68 -12.99 -1.91 -12.57
N GLY A 69 -11.97 -2.47 -11.94
CA GLY A 69 -11.03 -3.40 -12.57
C GLY A 69 -9.97 -2.73 -13.45
N THR A 70 -9.91 -1.39 -13.46
CA THR A 70 -8.84 -0.64 -14.11
C THR A 70 -7.88 -0.05 -13.09
N THR A 71 -6.70 0.37 -13.55
CA THR A 71 -5.72 1.03 -12.69
C THR A 71 -5.86 2.55 -12.77
N VAL A 72 -5.65 3.19 -11.63
CA VAL A 72 -5.56 4.65 -11.49
C VAL A 72 -4.34 5.00 -10.67
N LEU A 73 -3.96 6.27 -10.67
CA LEU A 73 -2.91 6.80 -9.82
C LEU A 73 -3.56 7.42 -8.57
N ALA A 74 -3.15 6.97 -7.39
CA ALA A 74 -3.63 7.46 -6.10
C ALA A 74 -2.48 8.01 -5.25
N ASN A 75 -2.76 8.48 -4.03
CA ASN A 75 -1.77 9.06 -3.10
C ASN A 75 -1.21 10.42 -3.56
N TRP A 76 -2.02 11.25 -4.20
CA TRP A 76 -1.63 12.60 -4.59
C TRP A 76 -1.06 13.40 -3.39
N PRO A 77 0.07 14.11 -3.54
CA PRO A 77 0.80 14.39 -4.78
C PRO A 77 1.82 13.32 -5.20
N ASN A 78 2.12 12.34 -4.34
CA ASN A 78 3.05 11.23 -4.63
C ASN A 78 2.31 10.08 -5.30
N LEU A 79 2.00 10.25 -6.59
CA LEU A 79 1.16 9.34 -7.34
C LEU A 79 1.75 7.91 -7.43
N HIS A 80 0.94 6.91 -7.10
CA HIS A 80 1.25 5.49 -7.23
C HIS A 80 0.11 4.75 -7.91
N GLU A 81 0.46 3.73 -8.70
CA GLU A 81 -0.54 2.90 -9.38
C GLU A 81 -1.30 2.02 -8.38
N VAL A 82 -2.62 2.00 -8.52
CA VAL A 82 -3.53 1.21 -7.71
C VAL A 82 -4.63 0.61 -8.59
N LEU A 83 -5.10 -0.59 -8.25
CA LEU A 83 -6.23 -1.24 -8.93
C LEU A 83 -7.55 -0.87 -8.23
N VAL A 84 -8.53 -0.36 -8.97
CA VAL A 84 -9.85 -0.05 -8.40
C VAL A 84 -10.69 -1.33 -8.29
N VAL A 85 -11.07 -1.70 -7.08
CA VAL A 85 -11.88 -2.91 -6.79
C VAL A 85 -13.28 -2.60 -6.29
N GLY A 86 -13.51 -1.36 -5.83
CA GLY A 86 -14.80 -0.89 -5.36
C GLY A 86 -14.92 0.62 -5.47
N ILE A 87 -16.15 1.12 -5.51
CA ILE A 87 -16.47 2.56 -5.47
C ILE A 87 -17.62 2.74 -4.50
N SER A 88 -17.43 3.50 -3.42
CA SER A 88 -18.49 3.78 -2.45
C SER A 88 -18.91 5.24 -2.45
N THR A 89 -20.19 5.44 -2.18
CA THR A 89 -20.86 6.73 -2.00
C THR A 89 -21.72 6.65 -0.73
N LEU A 90 -22.29 7.77 -0.30
CA LEU A 90 -23.26 7.77 0.79
C LEU A 90 -24.45 6.82 0.54
N SER A 91 -24.81 6.54 -0.72
CA SER A 91 -25.95 5.70 -1.05
C SER A 91 -25.66 4.20 -1.02
N GLY A 92 -24.40 3.80 -1.17
CA GLY A 92 -24.01 2.40 -1.38
C GLY A 92 -22.68 2.26 -2.09
N GLU A 93 -22.32 1.02 -2.42
CA GLU A 93 -21.08 0.69 -3.15
C GLU A 93 -21.30 -0.10 -4.43
N TYR A 94 -20.40 0.13 -5.38
CA TYR A 94 -20.28 -0.62 -6.63
C TYR A 94 -19.07 -1.54 -6.54
N ARG A 95 -19.25 -2.82 -6.88
CA ARG A 95 -18.18 -3.82 -7.00
C ARG A 95 -18.37 -4.69 -8.23
N LEU A 96 -17.30 -5.31 -8.71
CA LEU A 96 -17.39 -6.34 -9.74
C LEU A 96 -17.91 -7.63 -9.13
N LYS A 97 -18.86 -8.28 -9.81
CA LYS A 97 -19.35 -9.61 -9.45
C LYS A 97 -18.19 -10.60 -9.51
N GLN A 98 -17.77 -11.09 -8.35
CA GLN A 98 -16.82 -12.20 -8.29
C GLN A 98 -17.55 -13.47 -8.76
N PHE A 99 -17.25 -13.94 -9.98
CA PHE A 99 -17.61 -15.29 -10.35
C PHE A 99 -16.76 -16.23 -9.52
N ASN A 100 -17.38 -16.97 -8.59
CA ASN A 100 -16.74 -18.12 -7.97
C ASN A 100 -16.14 -18.97 -9.09
N ARG A 101 -14.80 -19.14 -9.09
CA ARG A 101 -14.05 -20.03 -9.98
C ARG A 101 -14.47 -21.48 -9.69
N LYS A 102 -15.70 -21.85 -10.01
CA LYS A 102 -16.13 -23.22 -10.21
C LYS A 102 -16.42 -23.34 -11.70
N HIS A 103 -15.52 -24.02 -12.38
CA HIS A 103 -15.66 -24.61 -13.71
C HIS A 103 -16.43 -23.78 -14.75
N ASN A 104 -15.72 -23.05 -15.59
CA ASN A 104 -15.78 -23.26 -17.04
C ASN A 104 -14.81 -22.34 -17.77
N ASN A 105 -13.85 -22.96 -18.46
CA ASN A 105 -13.08 -22.35 -19.53
C ASN A 105 -14.04 -22.05 -20.69
N HIS A 106 -14.59 -20.84 -20.77
CA HIS A 106 -15.02 -20.23 -22.04
C HIS A 106 -15.29 -18.74 -21.86
N GLY A 107 -14.47 -17.93 -22.53
CA GLY A 107 -14.75 -16.54 -22.87
C GLY A 107 -14.64 -15.56 -21.71
N ARG A 108 -13.88 -14.49 -21.92
CA ARG A 108 -13.78 -13.31 -21.05
C ARG A 108 -15.16 -12.62 -20.99
N LYS A 109 -16.10 -13.15 -20.21
CA LYS A 109 -17.43 -12.56 -20.01
C LYS A 109 -17.25 -11.23 -19.27
N LYS A 110 -17.85 -10.18 -19.82
CA LYS A 110 -17.81 -8.80 -19.33
C LYS A 110 -18.12 -8.78 -17.82
N ASN A 111 -17.20 -8.24 -17.01
CA ASN A 111 -17.38 -8.17 -15.56
C ASN A 111 -18.66 -7.35 -15.28
N GLU A 112 -19.65 -7.98 -14.64
CA GLU A 112 -20.90 -7.32 -14.29
C GLU A 112 -20.68 -6.46 -13.03
N VAL A 113 -21.04 -5.18 -13.11
CA VAL A 113 -21.00 -4.27 -11.96
C VAL A 113 -22.27 -4.44 -11.13
N ILE A 114 -22.12 -4.69 -9.84
CA ILE A 114 -23.21 -4.80 -8.87
C ILE A 114 -23.19 -3.57 -7.97
N PHE A 115 -24.37 -2.98 -7.76
CA PHE A 115 -24.58 -1.94 -6.76
C PHE A 115 -25.24 -2.54 -5.51
N THR A 116 -24.66 -2.27 -4.35
CA THR A 116 -25.19 -2.66 -3.04
C THR A 116 -25.57 -1.40 -2.27
N PRO A 117 -26.87 -1.13 -2.04
CA PRO A 117 -27.29 0.03 -1.28
C PRO A 117 -26.95 -0.13 0.20
N TYR A 118 -26.52 0.96 0.84
CA TYR A 118 -26.22 0.95 2.28
C TYR A 118 -27.47 1.07 3.15
N GLY A 119 -27.47 0.33 4.26
CA GLY A 119 -28.42 0.51 5.36
C GLY A 119 -28.15 1.78 6.18
N SER A 120 -29.03 2.12 7.14
CA SER A 120 -28.89 3.33 7.97
C SER A 120 -27.55 3.41 8.71
N ASP A 121 -27.11 2.29 9.28
CA ASP A 121 -25.86 2.22 10.05
C ASP A 121 -24.63 2.37 9.15
N GLU A 122 -24.64 1.74 7.99
CA GLU A 122 -23.56 1.82 6.98
C GLU A 122 -23.43 3.24 6.42
N LYS A 123 -24.55 3.91 6.15
CA LYS A 123 -24.57 5.33 5.74
C LYS A 123 -23.93 6.22 6.80
N SER A 124 -24.25 5.98 8.07
CA SER A 124 -23.69 6.73 9.20
C SER A 124 -22.19 6.48 9.35
N ALA A 125 -21.75 5.23 9.21
CA ALA A 125 -20.34 4.86 9.24
C ALA A 125 -19.55 5.48 8.08
N TRP A 126 -20.10 5.45 6.87
CA TRP A 126 -19.48 6.07 5.68
C TRP A 126 -19.36 7.59 5.85
N ALA A 127 -20.42 8.26 6.32
CA ALA A 127 -20.40 9.70 6.58
C ALA A 127 -19.35 10.07 7.65
N TYR A 128 -19.27 9.29 8.73
CA TYR A 128 -18.26 9.48 9.77
C TYR A 128 -16.84 9.30 9.22
N TYR A 129 -16.61 8.27 8.39
CA TYR A 129 -15.33 8.08 7.71
C TYR A 129 -14.98 9.28 6.84
N ALA A 130 -15.89 9.71 5.96
CA ALA A 130 -15.69 10.83 5.05
C ALA A 130 -15.35 12.13 5.81
N GLN A 131 -16.10 12.46 6.87
CA GLN A 131 -15.84 13.65 7.68
C GLN A 131 -14.48 13.57 8.39
N THR A 132 -14.15 12.41 8.95
CA THR A 132 -12.87 12.18 9.63
C THR A 132 -11.70 12.32 8.66
N GLU A 133 -11.85 11.80 7.44
CA GLU A 133 -10.81 11.81 6.42
C GLU A 133 -10.55 13.23 5.87
N VAL A 134 -11.59 14.05 5.70
CA VAL A 134 -11.45 15.48 5.38
C VAL A 134 -10.60 16.20 6.43
N VAL A 135 -10.88 15.98 7.72
CA VAL A 135 -10.11 16.60 8.82
C VAL A 135 -8.65 16.14 8.83
N LYS A 136 -8.40 14.86 8.54
CA LYS A 136 -7.04 14.30 8.46
C LYS A 136 -6.26 14.84 7.25
N LEU A 137 -6.90 15.04 6.11
CA LEU A 137 -6.28 15.63 4.92
C LEU A 137 -5.95 17.11 5.12
N LEU A 138 -6.73 17.82 5.94
CA LEU A 138 -6.45 19.21 6.28
C LEU A 138 -5.33 19.33 7.32
N SER A 139 -5.45 18.63 8.45
CA SER A 139 -4.56 18.79 9.62
C SER A 139 -3.35 17.86 9.61
N GLY A 140 -3.32 16.80 8.80
CA GLY A 140 -2.21 15.84 8.74
C GLY A 140 -2.30 14.72 9.77
N ARG A 141 -1.56 13.63 9.49
CA ARG A 141 -1.53 12.39 10.29
C ARG A 141 -0.23 12.22 11.08
N GLY A 142 0.54 13.30 11.27
CA GLY A 142 1.85 13.23 11.92
C GLY A 142 2.95 12.65 11.05
N ILE A 143 2.71 12.55 9.74
CA ILE A 143 3.67 12.12 8.72
C ILE A 143 3.79 13.24 7.68
N PRO A 144 5.00 13.59 7.21
CA PRO A 144 5.16 14.60 6.17
C PRO A 144 4.36 14.24 4.90
N GLY A 145 3.71 15.24 4.30
CA GLY A 145 2.89 15.06 3.09
C GLY A 145 1.47 14.54 3.33
N SER A 146 1.07 14.26 4.58
CA SER A 146 -0.27 13.72 4.89
C SER A 146 -1.35 14.78 5.18
N GLY A 147 -1.03 16.06 5.09
CA GLY A 147 -1.91 17.18 5.45
C GLY A 147 -1.75 18.40 4.54
N GLY A 148 -2.56 19.44 4.75
CA GLY A 148 -2.54 20.69 3.98
C GLY A 148 -3.48 20.71 2.77
N ILE A 149 -4.39 19.73 2.68
CA ILE A 149 -5.37 19.59 1.61
C ILE A 149 -6.76 19.91 2.17
N ASP A 150 -7.46 20.86 1.54
CA ASP A 150 -8.82 21.24 1.85
C ASP A 150 -9.75 20.75 0.73
N LEU A 151 -10.70 19.88 1.06
CA LEU A 151 -11.68 19.35 0.10
C LEU A 151 -12.94 20.23 0.00
N GLY A 152 -12.86 21.46 0.50
CA GLY A 152 -13.93 22.44 0.42
C GLY A 152 -15.16 22.07 1.25
N ARG A 153 -16.28 22.76 0.97
CA ARG A 153 -17.55 22.56 1.71
C ARG A 153 -18.23 21.23 1.40
N THR A 154 -18.02 20.70 0.20
CA THR A 154 -18.65 19.45 -0.26
C THR A 154 -17.99 18.21 0.36
N GLY A 155 -16.72 18.31 0.76
CA GLY A 155 -15.98 17.19 1.33
C GLY A 155 -15.84 16.02 0.34
N ILE A 156 -15.92 14.81 0.86
CA ILE A 156 -15.80 13.57 0.08
C ILE A 156 -17.20 13.07 -0.28
N THR A 157 -17.50 12.96 -1.57
CA THR A 157 -18.77 12.35 -2.06
C THR A 157 -18.58 10.94 -2.59
N THR A 158 -17.38 10.60 -3.06
CA THR A 158 -17.02 9.29 -3.62
C THR A 158 -15.66 8.84 -3.11
N VAL A 159 -15.59 7.57 -2.70
CA VAL A 159 -14.37 6.92 -2.21
C VAL A 159 -14.09 5.72 -3.11
N LEU A 160 -12.86 5.65 -3.63
CA LEU A 160 -12.37 4.49 -4.35
C LEU A 160 -11.77 3.48 -3.36
N HIS A 161 -12.16 2.23 -3.49
CA HIS A 161 -11.55 1.11 -2.79
C HIS A 161 -10.52 0.52 -3.73
N VAL A 162 -9.26 0.58 -3.32
CA VAL A 162 -8.14 0.32 -4.21
C VAL A 162 -7.16 -0.67 -3.60
N LEU A 163 -6.50 -1.45 -4.44
CA LEU A 163 -5.38 -2.31 -4.06
C LEU A 163 -4.09 -1.68 -4.57
N PRO A 164 -3.13 -1.34 -3.69
CA PRO A 164 -1.88 -0.74 -4.12
C PRO A 164 -1.02 -1.74 -4.90
N LEU A 165 -0.35 -1.27 -5.95
CA LEU A 165 0.64 -2.05 -6.68
C LEU A 165 1.84 -2.35 -5.76
N GLN A 166 2.14 -3.63 -5.53
CA GLN A 166 3.28 -4.05 -4.71
C GLN A 166 4.54 -4.32 -5.54
N GLY A 167 4.37 -4.64 -6.82
CA GLY A 167 5.46 -4.91 -7.74
C GLY A 167 5.01 -5.79 -8.89
N MET A 168 5.98 -6.49 -9.49
CA MET A 168 5.73 -7.40 -10.60
C MET A 168 6.01 -8.85 -10.19
N VAL A 169 5.28 -9.80 -10.77
CA VAL A 169 5.52 -11.23 -10.60
C VAL A 169 5.67 -11.88 -11.96
N SER A 170 6.74 -12.67 -12.12
CA SER A 170 6.90 -13.51 -13.29
C SER A 170 6.11 -14.81 -13.13
N ASN A 171 5.30 -15.13 -14.14
CA ASN A 171 4.65 -16.42 -14.26
C ASN A 171 5.72 -17.50 -14.52
N PRO A 172 5.88 -18.51 -13.64
CA PRO A 172 6.94 -19.51 -13.81
C PRO A 172 6.83 -20.29 -15.12
N GLN A 173 5.62 -20.57 -15.59
CA GLN A 173 5.37 -21.36 -16.80
C GLN A 173 5.66 -20.55 -18.07
N THR A 174 5.04 -19.37 -18.19
CA THR A 174 5.08 -18.59 -19.45
C THR A 174 6.17 -17.52 -19.48
N GLY A 175 6.74 -17.17 -18.33
CA GLY A 175 7.71 -16.07 -18.21
C GLY A 175 7.12 -14.68 -18.24
N ALA A 176 5.83 -14.55 -18.55
CA ALA A 176 5.12 -13.28 -18.56
C ALA A 176 5.24 -12.58 -17.20
N ILE A 177 5.45 -11.27 -17.22
CA ILE A 177 5.57 -10.45 -16.02
C ILE A 177 4.28 -9.66 -15.87
N GLU A 178 3.55 -9.93 -14.79
CA GLU A 178 2.25 -9.34 -14.50
C GLU A 178 2.31 -8.48 -13.24
N LYS A 179 1.44 -7.47 -13.16
CA LYS A 179 1.32 -6.62 -11.97
C LYS A 179 0.77 -7.40 -10.78
N LYS A 180 1.45 -7.31 -9.64
CA LYS A 180 0.99 -7.83 -8.36
C LYS A 180 0.44 -6.70 -7.49
N PHE A 181 -0.86 -6.75 -7.25
CA PHE A 181 -1.53 -5.88 -6.30
C PHE A 181 -1.57 -6.51 -4.90
N GLY A 182 -1.68 -5.67 -3.87
CA GLY A 182 -1.86 -6.13 -2.49
C GLY A 182 -3.23 -6.77 -2.26
N GLU A 183 -3.40 -7.40 -1.10
CA GLU A 183 -4.66 -8.02 -0.68
C GLU A 183 -5.54 -7.11 0.18
N THR A 184 -4.93 -6.09 0.80
CA THR A 184 -5.62 -5.15 1.69
C THR A 184 -6.13 -3.95 0.91
N GLU A 185 -7.43 -3.68 1.00
CA GLU A 185 -8.07 -2.49 0.43
C GLU A 185 -7.64 -1.22 1.15
N ALA A 186 -7.26 -0.21 0.39
CA ALA A 186 -7.10 1.16 0.82
C ALA A 186 -8.27 2.01 0.32
N PHE A 187 -8.67 3.00 1.11
CA PHE A 187 -9.75 3.92 0.77
C PHE A 187 -9.16 5.26 0.38
N VAL A 188 -9.46 5.72 -0.83
CA VAL A 188 -8.91 6.97 -1.37
C VAL A 188 -10.05 7.83 -1.91
N PRO A 189 -10.15 9.11 -1.51
CA PRO A 189 -11.10 10.03 -2.11
C PRO A 189 -10.86 10.16 -3.62
N ALA A 190 -11.92 10.06 -4.42
CA ALA A 190 -11.79 10.07 -5.88
C ALA A 190 -11.12 11.36 -6.40
N GLN A 191 -11.28 12.49 -5.71
CA GLN A 191 -10.66 13.78 -6.07
C GLN A 191 -9.12 13.75 -6.01
N LEU A 192 -8.57 12.85 -5.21
CA LEU A 192 -7.13 12.68 -5.01
C LEU A 192 -6.55 11.60 -5.95
N THR A 193 -7.31 11.19 -6.95
CA THR A 193 -6.88 10.23 -7.97
C THR A 193 -6.77 10.87 -9.34
N VAL A 194 -5.90 10.27 -10.15
CA VAL A 194 -5.57 10.73 -11.49
C VAL A 194 -5.59 9.55 -12.44
N ARG A 195 -6.19 9.73 -13.60
CA ARG A 195 -6.15 8.76 -14.69
C ARG A 195 -5.27 9.34 -15.79
N ASN A 196 -4.01 8.89 -15.85
CA ASN A 196 -3.08 9.33 -16.88
C ASN A 196 -2.05 8.23 -17.18
N HIS A 197 -2.17 7.62 -18.36
CA HIS A 197 -1.29 6.55 -18.80
C HIS A 197 0.18 7.01 -18.98
N LYS A 198 0.43 8.30 -19.24
CA LYS A 198 1.80 8.83 -19.40
C LYS A 198 2.58 8.91 -18.09
N LEU A 199 1.88 8.84 -16.96
CA LEU A 199 2.46 8.90 -15.62
C LEU A 199 2.68 7.52 -15.00
N LEU A 200 2.40 6.45 -15.75
CA LEU A 200 2.72 5.09 -15.35
C LEU A 200 4.23 4.89 -15.40
N ASP A 201 4.74 4.13 -14.44
CA ASP A 201 6.17 3.87 -14.29
C ASP A 201 6.57 2.68 -15.16
N ALA A 202 7.56 2.90 -16.04
CA ALA A 202 8.06 1.90 -16.98
C ALA A 202 8.55 0.61 -16.29
N ARG A 203 8.95 0.68 -15.02
CA ARG A 203 9.36 -0.50 -14.23
C ARG A 203 8.23 -1.51 -13.99
N PHE A 204 6.98 -1.09 -14.16
CA PHE A 204 5.80 -1.92 -13.97
C PHE A 204 5.06 -2.21 -15.29
N GLU A 205 5.72 -2.03 -16.43
CA GLU A 205 5.17 -2.49 -17.70
C GLU A 205 5.08 -4.02 -17.73
N GLU A 206 3.89 -4.52 -18.04
CA GLU A 206 3.66 -5.95 -18.16
C GLU A 206 4.28 -6.46 -19.46
N THR A 207 5.02 -7.56 -19.36
CA THR A 207 5.61 -8.23 -20.52
C THR A 207 4.89 -9.54 -20.79
N GLY A 208 4.72 -9.84 -22.08
CA GLY A 208 4.11 -11.07 -22.54
C GLY A 208 4.99 -12.30 -22.29
N THR A 209 4.56 -13.43 -22.84
CA THR A 209 5.31 -14.68 -22.76
C THR A 209 6.70 -14.52 -23.36
N LEU A 210 7.72 -14.93 -22.61
CA LEU A 210 9.12 -14.88 -23.04
C LEU A 210 9.60 -16.31 -23.37
N PRO A 211 10.29 -16.50 -24.51
CA PRO A 211 10.85 -17.80 -24.86
C PRO A 211 11.97 -18.21 -23.88
N LEU A 212 12.23 -19.51 -23.77
CA LEU A 212 13.19 -20.06 -22.79
C LEU A 212 14.62 -19.61 -23.07
N ASN A 213 14.98 -19.41 -24.34
CA ASN A 213 16.30 -18.91 -24.74
C ASN A 213 16.61 -17.50 -24.19
N GLU A 214 15.61 -16.61 -24.13
CA GLU A 214 15.73 -15.26 -23.58
C GLU A 214 15.67 -15.26 -22.05
N ARG A 215 14.80 -16.12 -21.48
CA ARG A 215 14.66 -16.25 -20.02
C ARG A 215 15.89 -16.88 -19.36
N PHE A 216 16.48 -17.87 -20.02
CA PHE A 216 17.61 -18.64 -19.51
C PHE A 216 18.68 -18.75 -20.60
N PRO A 217 19.43 -17.68 -20.92
CA PRO A 217 20.50 -17.75 -21.91
C PRO A 217 21.54 -18.82 -21.55
N VAL A 218 22.15 -19.44 -22.56
CA VAL A 218 23.24 -20.41 -22.33
C VAL A 218 24.37 -19.72 -21.54
N ASP A 219 24.97 -20.46 -20.60
CA ASP A 219 26.00 -19.99 -19.66
C ASP A 219 25.56 -18.91 -18.66
N SER A 220 24.27 -18.57 -18.61
CA SER A 220 23.71 -17.73 -17.54
C SER A 220 23.66 -18.47 -16.21
N LYS A 221 23.72 -17.71 -15.12
CA LYS A 221 23.56 -18.22 -13.75
C LYS A 221 22.08 -18.23 -13.38
N ALA A 222 21.60 -19.37 -12.91
CA ALA A 222 20.24 -19.56 -12.41
C ALA A 222 20.26 -19.97 -10.93
N LEU A 223 19.14 -19.74 -10.24
CA LEU A 223 18.90 -20.20 -8.86
C LEU A 223 17.82 -21.28 -8.89
N ILE A 224 18.09 -22.43 -8.27
CA ILE A 224 17.11 -23.51 -8.18
C ILE A 224 16.13 -23.21 -7.05
N THR A 225 14.84 -23.12 -7.39
CA THR A 225 13.77 -22.72 -6.45
C THR A 225 12.91 -23.88 -5.94
N ARG A 226 13.16 -25.12 -6.38
CA ARG A 226 12.40 -26.32 -5.98
C ARG A 226 13.27 -27.58 -6.01
N GLY A 227 12.83 -28.60 -5.27
CA GLY A 227 13.47 -29.93 -5.28
C GLY A 227 14.71 -30.03 -4.40
N ARG A 228 15.55 -31.04 -4.67
CA ARG A 228 16.68 -31.41 -3.80
C ARG A 228 17.81 -30.36 -3.74
N TRP A 229 17.92 -29.52 -4.77
CA TRP A 229 18.98 -28.52 -4.91
C TRP A 229 18.46 -27.10 -4.64
N LEU A 230 17.38 -26.98 -3.86
CA LEU A 230 16.79 -25.68 -3.49
C LEU A 230 17.87 -24.73 -2.93
N GLY A 231 17.95 -23.52 -3.47
CA GLY A 231 18.91 -22.50 -3.06
C GLY A 231 20.30 -22.65 -3.68
N CYS A 232 20.60 -23.74 -4.39
CA CYS A 232 21.87 -23.88 -5.12
C CYS A 232 21.86 -23.02 -6.39
N THR A 233 23.03 -22.47 -6.73
CA THR A 233 23.25 -21.82 -8.02
C THR A 233 23.53 -22.87 -9.10
N ALA A 234 23.17 -22.57 -10.34
CA ALA A 234 23.43 -23.45 -11.47
C ALA A 234 23.79 -22.64 -12.72
N ILE A 235 24.50 -23.27 -13.66
CA ILE A 235 24.85 -22.68 -14.96
C ILE A 235 24.00 -23.36 -16.04
N VAL A 236 23.31 -22.57 -16.87
CA VAL A 236 22.47 -23.08 -17.95
C VAL A 236 23.33 -23.67 -19.06
N ARG A 237 23.05 -24.92 -19.48
CA ARG A 237 23.78 -25.62 -20.54
C ARG A 237 22.99 -25.73 -21.84
N SER A 238 21.72 -26.06 -21.75
CA SER A 238 20.82 -26.15 -22.90
C SER A 238 19.38 -25.91 -22.49
N GLN A 239 18.57 -25.49 -23.45
CA GLN A 239 17.13 -25.30 -23.32
C GLN A 239 16.44 -26.22 -24.34
N ASP A 240 15.33 -26.82 -23.94
CA ASP A 240 14.43 -27.57 -24.82
C ASP A 240 13.07 -26.86 -24.78
N GLU A 241 12.77 -26.16 -25.87
CA GLU A 241 11.55 -25.36 -26.00
C GLU A 241 10.29 -26.25 -26.08
N ASP A 242 10.40 -27.43 -26.69
CA ASP A 242 9.29 -28.37 -26.90
C ASP A 242 8.89 -29.06 -25.59
N GLN A 243 9.88 -29.38 -24.75
CA GLN A 243 9.65 -30.01 -23.44
C GLN A 243 9.49 -28.98 -22.30
N HIS A 244 9.61 -27.69 -22.60
CA HIS A 244 9.67 -26.60 -21.63
C HIS A 244 10.69 -26.86 -20.50
N ALA A 245 11.85 -27.39 -20.85
CA ALA A 245 12.86 -27.86 -19.91
C ALA A 245 14.20 -27.13 -20.11
N VAL A 246 14.91 -26.88 -19.01
CA VAL A 246 16.25 -26.27 -19.02
C VAL A 246 17.22 -27.22 -18.33
N THR A 247 18.27 -27.62 -19.05
CA THR A 247 19.34 -28.44 -18.51
C THR A 247 20.40 -27.53 -17.88
N VAL A 248 20.69 -27.75 -16.61
CA VAL A 248 21.61 -26.92 -15.83
C VAL A 248 22.70 -27.76 -15.18
N HIS A 249 23.89 -27.18 -15.06
CA HIS A 249 24.98 -27.71 -14.26
C HIS A 249 24.90 -27.10 -12.85
N VAL A 250 24.63 -27.93 -11.84
CA VAL A 250 24.40 -27.47 -10.45
C VAL A 250 25.73 -27.28 -9.73
N ASN A 251 25.91 -26.10 -9.13
CA ASN A 251 27.01 -25.87 -8.18
C ASN A 251 26.56 -26.36 -6.80
N THR A 252 27.07 -27.50 -6.38
CA THR A 252 26.74 -28.09 -5.07
C THR A 252 27.45 -27.33 -3.95
N ILE A 253 26.70 -27.02 -2.90
CA ILE A 253 27.21 -26.42 -1.66
C ILE A 253 27.01 -27.47 -0.56
N ASP A 254 27.89 -27.48 0.44
CA ASP A 254 27.75 -28.34 1.61
C ASP A 254 26.42 -28.06 2.32
N GLN A 255 25.75 -29.12 2.77
CA GLN A 255 24.50 -28.98 3.51
C GLN A 255 24.76 -28.28 4.84
N GLU A 256 24.02 -27.20 5.09
CA GLU A 256 24.09 -26.50 6.36
C GLU A 256 23.64 -27.41 7.50
N PRO A 257 24.45 -27.61 8.55
CA PRO A 257 24.04 -28.42 9.69
C PRO A 257 22.83 -27.77 10.39
N PRO A 258 21.87 -28.55 10.92
CA PRO A 258 20.63 -28.02 11.50
C PRO A 258 20.83 -27.43 12.91
N PHE A 259 21.95 -26.74 13.18
CA PHE A 259 22.28 -26.20 14.49
C PHE A 259 21.26 -25.14 14.96
N GLY A 260 20.70 -24.37 14.03
CA GLY A 260 19.69 -23.34 14.33
C GLY A 260 18.43 -23.91 14.99
N TYR A 261 17.94 -25.06 14.54
CA TYR A 261 16.79 -25.73 15.17
C TYR A 261 17.10 -26.19 16.59
N VAL A 262 18.30 -26.70 16.83
CA VAL A 262 18.75 -27.12 18.16
C VAL A 262 18.84 -25.93 19.11
N ILE A 263 19.34 -24.79 18.64
CA ILE A 263 19.40 -23.56 19.44
C ILE A 263 17.98 -23.04 19.73
N ALA A 264 17.11 -22.97 18.73
CA ALA A 264 15.73 -22.50 18.88
C ALA A 264 14.94 -23.36 19.88
N GLN A 265 15.16 -24.68 19.89
CA GLN A 265 14.55 -25.58 20.88
C GLN A 265 15.12 -25.40 22.30
N LYS A 266 16.39 -24.99 22.42
CA LYS A 266 17.03 -24.71 23.72
C LYS A 266 16.62 -23.37 24.31
N ILE A 267 16.24 -22.39 23.49
CA ILE A 267 15.74 -21.09 23.96
C ILE A 267 14.32 -21.28 24.49
N THR A 268 14.19 -21.41 25.81
CA THR A 268 12.91 -21.57 26.51
C THR A 268 12.56 -20.32 27.31
N ASP A 269 12.68 -19.15 26.69
CA ASP A 269 12.29 -17.90 27.34
C ASP A 269 10.79 -17.93 27.62
N ARG A 270 10.43 -17.69 28.88
CA ARG A 270 9.04 -17.70 29.32
C ARG A 270 8.49 -16.29 29.25
N PHE A 271 7.55 -16.08 28.34
CA PHE A 271 6.82 -14.82 28.23
C PHE A 271 5.54 -14.89 29.05
N PHE A 272 5.30 -13.85 29.87
CA PHE A 272 4.09 -13.72 30.66
C PHE A 272 3.34 -12.45 30.28
N PRO A 273 2.01 -12.49 30.11
CA PRO A 273 1.21 -11.29 29.94
C PRO A 273 1.33 -10.36 31.15
N GLY A 274 1.38 -9.04 30.91
CA GLY A 274 1.58 -8.05 31.97
C GLY A 274 0.53 -8.10 33.08
N TYR A 275 -0.73 -8.42 32.77
CA TYR A 275 -1.79 -8.55 33.78
C TYR A 275 -1.53 -9.72 34.75
N LEU A 276 -0.96 -10.82 34.26
CA LEU A 276 -0.64 -12.00 35.06
C LEU A 276 0.54 -11.70 36.01
N VAL A 277 1.54 -10.98 35.51
CA VAL A 277 2.68 -10.51 36.32
C VAL A 277 2.20 -9.56 37.42
N ALA A 278 1.34 -8.60 37.09
CA ALA A 278 0.77 -7.65 38.05
C ALA A 278 -0.02 -8.38 39.16
N GLN A 279 -0.85 -9.36 38.77
CA GLN A 279 -1.60 -10.19 39.72
C GLN A 279 -0.68 -10.99 40.65
N LYS A 280 0.37 -11.63 40.11
CA LYS A 280 1.33 -12.40 40.91
C LYS A 280 2.14 -11.54 41.87
N LEU A 281 2.47 -10.31 41.48
CA LEU A 281 3.21 -9.36 42.31
C LEU A 281 2.31 -8.60 43.30
N GLY A 282 0.99 -8.75 43.22
CA GLY A 282 0.04 -8.03 44.08
C GLY A 282 0.02 -6.52 43.82
N ILE A 283 0.37 -6.08 42.61
CA ILE A 283 0.43 -4.66 42.24
C ILE A 283 -0.56 -4.34 41.11
N SER A 284 -0.91 -3.06 40.98
CA SER A 284 -1.72 -2.62 39.84
C SER A 284 -0.94 -2.72 38.53
N ALA A 285 -1.64 -2.93 37.41
CA ALA A 285 -1.01 -2.92 36.08
C ALA A 285 -0.31 -1.58 35.77
N SER A 286 -0.84 -0.47 36.26
CA SER A 286 -0.23 0.86 36.14
C SER A 286 1.09 0.95 36.91
N THR A 287 1.15 0.40 38.12
CA THR A 287 2.38 0.33 38.93
C THR A 287 3.44 -0.51 38.24
N LEU A 288 3.06 -1.68 37.72
CA LEU A 288 3.97 -2.51 36.92
C LEU A 288 4.47 -1.75 35.68
N GLY A 289 3.60 -0.98 35.01
CA GLY A 289 3.95 -0.16 33.86
C GLY A 289 4.92 0.99 34.18
N LEU A 290 4.83 1.57 35.37
CA LEU A 290 5.80 2.57 35.86
C LEU A 290 7.15 1.93 36.18
N ILE A 291 7.14 0.84 36.96
CA ILE A 291 8.37 0.12 37.37
C ILE A 291 9.15 -0.37 36.14
N THR A 292 8.45 -0.93 35.15
CA THR A 292 9.08 -1.47 33.93
C THR A 292 9.48 -0.39 32.92
N GLY A 293 9.01 0.85 33.07
CA GLY A 293 9.36 1.99 32.20
C GLY A 293 10.51 2.84 32.76
N SER A 294 10.60 4.08 32.26
CA SER A 294 11.49 5.13 32.77
C SER A 294 10.73 6.01 33.77
N VAL A 295 11.32 6.24 34.95
CA VAL A 295 10.76 7.04 36.04
C VAL A 295 11.80 8.05 36.51
N ILE A 296 11.69 9.26 35.96
CA ILE A 296 12.62 10.36 36.25
C ILE A 296 12.14 11.15 37.46
N ILE A 297 12.95 11.16 38.53
CA ILE A 297 12.67 11.93 39.76
C ILE A 297 13.33 13.31 39.69
N LYS A 298 12.53 14.36 39.93
CA LYS A 298 13.02 15.74 40.09
C LYS A 298 13.40 16.01 41.57
N PRO A 299 14.39 16.88 41.85
CA PRO A 299 15.07 17.79 40.93
C PRO A 299 16.29 17.19 40.21
N ASN A 300 16.83 16.07 40.69
CA ASN A 300 18.11 15.52 40.22
C ASN A 300 18.05 14.90 38.82
N GLY A 301 16.86 14.64 38.28
CA GLY A 301 16.69 14.00 36.97
C GLY A 301 17.13 12.54 36.93
N ALA A 302 17.26 11.88 38.09
CA ALA A 302 17.67 10.49 38.18
C ALA A 302 16.53 9.57 37.74
N ASP A 303 16.83 8.63 36.83
CA ASP A 303 15.91 7.59 36.41
C ASP A 303 16.01 6.38 37.34
N ILE A 304 14.92 6.04 38.01
CA ILE A 304 14.82 4.87 38.90
C ILE A 304 13.98 3.73 38.30
N GLY A 305 13.56 3.87 37.04
CA GLY A 305 12.82 2.84 36.33
C GLY A 305 13.72 1.68 35.90
N LEU A 306 13.14 0.48 35.75
CA LEU A 306 13.88 -0.70 35.29
C LEU A 306 14.21 -0.65 33.79
N ASN A 307 13.56 0.25 33.01
CA ASN A 307 13.82 0.44 31.58
C ASN A 307 13.76 -0.86 30.76
N ILE A 308 12.84 -1.75 31.10
CA ILE A 308 12.57 -3.02 30.38
C ILE A 308 11.59 -2.76 29.23
N ARG A 309 10.74 -1.74 29.37
CA ARG A 309 9.76 -1.31 28.37
C ARG A 309 10.18 0.04 27.77
N TYR A 310 10.48 0.02 26.48
CA TYR A 310 10.67 1.23 25.69
C TYR A 310 9.36 1.63 25.03
N ARG A 311 9.05 2.94 25.02
CA ARG A 311 7.99 3.46 24.15
C ARG A 311 8.46 3.30 22.70
N LYS A 312 7.55 2.95 21.78
CA LYS A 312 7.84 2.77 20.34
C LYS A 312 8.62 3.95 19.73
N GLU A 313 8.49 5.14 20.31
CA GLU A 313 9.16 6.38 19.89
C GLU A 313 10.68 6.41 20.15
N LEU A 314 11.23 5.46 20.93
CA LEU A 314 12.66 5.38 21.27
C LEU A 314 13.39 4.20 20.60
N LEU A 315 12.69 3.43 19.77
CA LEU A 315 13.34 2.45 18.89
C LEU A 315 13.93 3.23 17.70
N LEU A 316 15.26 3.23 17.57
CA LEU A 316 15.88 3.56 16.30
C LEU A 316 15.41 2.54 15.25
N PRO A 317 15.18 2.96 13.98
CA PRO A 317 14.72 2.08 12.91
C PRO A 317 15.66 0.91 12.65
#